data_AF-B6BSW5-F1
#
_entry.id   AF-B6BSW5-F1
#
_cell.length_a   1.000
_cell.length_b   1.000
_cell.length_c   1.000
_cell.angle_alpha   90.00
_cell.angle_beta   90.00
_cell.angle_gamma   90.00
#
_symmetry.space_group_name_H-M   'P 1'
#
loop_
_entity.id
_entity.type
_entity.pdbx_description
1 polymer ?
#
loop_
_entity_poly.entity_id
_entity_poly.type
_entity_poly.pdbx_seq_one_letter_code
_entity_poly.pdbx_strand_id
1 'polypeptide(L)'
;MNNIPFPKDKMNKVNYMWRDIERRAEGYGFFAKTPVPYPLSEFDLANKIAILGLKKGWGEKFVISTYKKWFQEGKEPAIDPSISEVCEELNLNKDEIISESKSSDIENKYSENTNSARENKIFGSPSFIVKNELFWGDDRMEDAIKWSFK
;
A
#
# COMPACT_ATOMS: atom_id res chain seq x y z
N MET A 1 -0.75 16.59 12.92
CA MET A 1 -1.22 17.20 11.65
C MET A 1 -2.18 16.23 10.99
N ASN A 2 -3.41 16.65 10.72
CA ASN A 2 -4.43 15.82 10.04
C ASN A 2 -4.21 15.86 8.52
N ASN A 3 -3.10 15.30 8.05
CA ASN A 3 -2.79 15.20 6.62
C ASN A 3 -3.47 13.98 6.01
N ILE A 4 -4.81 13.99 5.99
CA ILE A 4 -5.59 12.96 5.31
C ILE A 4 -5.61 13.29 3.80
N PRO A 5 -5.16 12.38 2.92
CA PRO A 5 -5.13 12.60 1.47
C PRO A 5 -6.48 13.03 0.88
N PHE A 6 -7.56 12.40 1.32
CA PHE A 6 -8.93 12.64 0.84
C PHE A 6 -9.82 13.26 1.94
N PRO A 7 -9.65 14.56 2.25
CA PRO A 7 -10.39 15.21 3.33
C PRO A 7 -11.82 15.59 2.86
N LYS A 8 -12.84 15.26 3.67
CA LYS A 8 -14.27 15.42 3.30
C LYS A 8 -14.68 16.87 3.01
N ASP A 9 -13.98 17.84 3.57
CA ASP A 9 -14.23 19.28 3.42
C ASP A 9 -13.68 19.89 2.12
N LYS A 10 -12.90 19.15 1.32
CA LYS A 10 -12.26 19.67 0.09
C LYS A 10 -12.64 18.87 -1.15
N MET A 11 -13.92 18.83 -1.47
CA MET A 11 -14.47 17.96 -2.52
C MET A 11 -13.81 18.12 -3.89
N ASN A 12 -13.50 19.35 -4.33
CA ASN A 12 -12.79 19.56 -5.61
C ASN A 12 -11.39 18.92 -5.64
N LYS A 13 -10.65 19.01 -4.52
CA LYS A 13 -9.34 18.36 -4.37
C LYS A 13 -9.50 16.84 -4.38
N VAL A 14 -10.48 16.32 -3.64
CA VAL A 14 -10.77 14.88 -3.56
C VAL A 14 -11.11 14.31 -4.94
N ASN A 15 -12.03 14.95 -5.66
CA ASN A 15 -12.43 14.53 -7.01
C ASN A 15 -11.26 14.57 -7.99
N TYR A 16 -10.42 15.61 -7.93
CA TYR A 16 -9.22 15.69 -8.74
C TYR A 16 -8.26 14.53 -8.45
N MET A 17 -7.97 14.26 -7.18
CA MET A 17 -7.03 13.20 -6.77
C MET A 17 -7.51 11.81 -7.20
N TRP A 18 -8.80 11.52 -7.07
CA TRP A 18 -9.37 10.25 -7.55
C TRP A 18 -9.25 10.11 -9.06
N ARG A 19 -9.65 11.16 -9.82
CA ARG A 19 -9.51 11.14 -11.28
C ARG A 19 -8.05 11.06 -11.72
N ASP A 20 -7.12 11.61 -10.96
CA ASP A 20 -5.69 11.53 -11.28
C ASP A 20 -5.14 10.11 -11.16
N ILE A 21 -5.56 9.36 -10.13
CA ILE A 21 -5.22 7.94 -9.99
C ILE A 21 -5.69 7.14 -11.22
N GLU A 22 -6.91 7.39 -11.68
CA GLU A 22 -7.45 6.72 -12.88
C GLU A 22 -6.64 7.05 -14.14
N ARG A 23 -6.34 8.34 -14.38
CA ARG A 23 -5.53 8.77 -15.53
C ARG A 23 -4.13 8.16 -15.51
N ARG A 24 -3.49 8.10 -14.33
CA ARG A 24 -2.15 7.51 -14.20
C ARG A 24 -2.19 6.00 -14.42
N ALA A 25 -3.18 5.30 -13.87
CA ALA A 25 -3.37 3.88 -14.12
C ALA A 25 -3.51 3.59 -15.63
N GLU A 26 -4.36 4.34 -16.34
CA GLU A 26 -4.52 4.26 -17.80
C GLU A 26 -3.18 4.46 -18.51
N GLY A 27 -2.38 5.46 -18.10
CA GLY A 27 -1.05 5.72 -18.63
C GLY A 27 -0.04 4.59 -18.41
N TYR A 28 -0.19 3.79 -17.35
CA TYR A 28 0.62 2.61 -17.07
C TYR A 28 0.11 1.33 -17.76
N GLY A 29 -0.98 1.40 -18.53
CA GLY A 29 -1.53 0.26 -19.27
C GLY A 29 -2.48 -0.64 -18.47
N PHE A 30 -3.01 -0.16 -17.34
CA PHE A 30 -4.07 -0.83 -16.59
C PHE A 30 -5.15 0.17 -16.17
N PHE A 31 -6.12 -0.25 -15.35
CA PHE A 31 -7.19 0.63 -14.89
C PHE A 31 -7.31 0.62 -13.36
N ALA A 32 -7.93 1.69 -12.85
CA ALA A 32 -8.44 1.79 -11.49
C ALA A 32 -9.89 2.33 -11.57
N LYS A 33 -10.76 1.86 -10.67
CA LYS A 33 -12.15 2.29 -10.53
C LYS A 33 -12.30 3.04 -9.21
N THR A 34 -12.18 4.37 -9.28
CA THR A 34 -12.20 5.23 -8.09
C THR A 34 -13.58 5.90 -7.91
N PRO A 35 -13.96 6.36 -6.70
CA PRO A 35 -13.23 6.23 -5.43
C PRO A 35 -13.24 4.79 -4.90
N VAL A 36 -12.22 4.46 -4.11
CA VAL A 36 -12.09 3.15 -3.44
C VAL A 36 -12.32 3.32 -1.93
N PRO A 37 -12.59 2.23 -1.17
CA PRO A 37 -12.67 2.30 0.29
C PRO A 37 -11.43 3.00 0.88
N TYR A 38 -11.65 4.11 1.59
CA TYR A 38 -10.62 4.88 2.26
C TYR A 38 -11.22 5.80 3.35
N PRO A 39 -10.63 5.91 4.55
CA PRO A 39 -9.48 5.14 5.05
C PRO A 39 -9.83 3.65 5.23
N LEU A 40 -8.80 2.80 5.29
CA LEU A 40 -8.98 1.37 5.53
C LEU A 40 -9.31 1.11 7.01
N SER A 41 -10.27 0.23 7.26
CA SER A 41 -10.65 -0.31 8.56
C SER A 41 -9.55 -1.19 9.15
N GLU A 42 -8.98 -2.10 8.34
CA GLU A 42 -7.93 -3.04 8.75
C GLU A 42 -6.56 -2.67 8.17
N PHE A 43 -6.20 -1.39 8.27
CA PHE A 43 -4.94 -0.85 7.73
C PHE A 43 -3.70 -1.57 8.29
N ASP A 44 -3.61 -1.73 9.61
CA ASP A 44 -2.45 -2.36 10.26
C ASP A 44 -2.36 -3.85 9.90
N LEU A 45 -3.50 -4.55 9.87
CA LEU A 45 -3.55 -5.98 9.53
C LEU A 45 -3.09 -6.22 8.09
N ALA A 46 -3.55 -5.42 7.12
CA ALA A 46 -3.12 -5.53 5.73
C ALA A 46 -1.58 -5.41 5.58
N ASN A 47 -0.98 -4.45 6.29
CA ASN A 47 0.48 -4.27 6.27
C ASN A 47 1.23 -5.40 6.98
N LYS A 48 0.70 -5.94 8.10
CA LYS A 48 1.30 -7.07 8.81
C LYS A 48 1.28 -8.36 7.98
N ILE A 49 0.18 -8.63 7.26
CA ILE A 49 0.10 -9.76 6.32
C ILE A 49 1.11 -9.59 5.19
N ALA A 50 1.27 -8.38 4.65
CA ALA A 50 2.29 -8.11 3.63
C ALA A 50 3.72 -8.36 4.15
N ILE A 51 4.05 -7.93 5.38
CA ILE A 51 5.35 -8.20 6.03
C ILE A 51 5.58 -9.71 6.19
N LEU A 52 4.59 -10.43 6.72
CA LEU A 52 4.63 -11.90 6.82
C LEU A 52 4.89 -12.53 5.45
N GLY A 53 4.17 -12.06 4.43
CA GLY A 53 4.31 -12.55 3.06
C GLY A 53 5.68 -12.32 2.46
N LEU A 54 6.27 -11.16 2.69
CA LEU A 54 7.63 -10.86 2.24
C LEU A 54 8.65 -11.78 2.91
N LYS A 55 8.47 -12.08 4.20
CA LYS A 55 9.31 -13.05 4.93
C LYS A 55 9.15 -14.48 4.39
N LYS A 56 7.96 -14.85 3.92
CA LYS A 56 7.63 -16.19 3.41
C LYS A 56 7.73 -16.33 1.88
N GLY A 57 8.13 -15.29 1.16
CA GLY A 57 8.35 -15.31 -0.28
C GLY A 57 7.12 -15.16 -1.18
N TRP A 58 5.93 -14.91 -0.62
CA TRP A 58 4.69 -14.68 -1.38
C TRP A 58 4.18 -13.23 -1.32
N GLY A 59 4.88 -12.35 -0.60
CA GLY A 59 4.42 -10.99 -0.29
C GLY A 59 4.16 -10.10 -1.49
N GLU A 60 5.01 -10.15 -2.53
CA GLU A 60 4.82 -9.35 -3.74
C GLU A 60 3.49 -9.70 -4.43
N LYS A 61 3.20 -11.01 -4.58
CA LYS A 61 1.94 -11.48 -5.17
C LYS A 61 0.73 -11.08 -4.32
N PHE A 62 0.84 -11.18 -3.01
CA PHE A 62 -0.20 -10.72 -2.08
C PHE A 62 -0.48 -9.23 -2.26
N VAL A 63 0.54 -8.37 -2.24
CA VAL A 63 0.37 -6.92 -2.41
C VAL A 63 -0.29 -6.62 -3.76
N ILE A 64 0.18 -7.21 -4.85
CA ILE A 64 -0.40 -6.99 -6.20
C ILE A 64 -1.87 -7.43 -6.24
N SER A 65 -2.20 -8.65 -5.78
CA SER A 65 -3.58 -9.13 -5.76
C SER A 65 -4.47 -8.26 -4.88
N THR A 66 -4.02 -7.88 -3.67
CA THR A 66 -4.76 -6.99 -2.78
C THR A 66 -5.03 -5.62 -3.40
N TYR A 67 -4.04 -5.01 -4.07
CA TYR A 67 -4.25 -3.73 -4.76
C TYR A 67 -5.21 -3.85 -5.95
N LYS A 68 -5.22 -4.97 -6.68
CA LYS A 68 -6.21 -5.24 -7.73
C LYS A 68 -7.62 -5.35 -7.14
N LYS A 69 -7.81 -6.16 -6.10
CA LYS A 69 -9.10 -6.25 -5.39
C LYS A 69 -9.58 -4.88 -4.91
N TRP A 70 -8.66 -4.08 -4.36
CA TRP A 70 -8.98 -2.76 -3.85
C TRP A 70 -9.32 -1.74 -4.94
N PHE A 71 -8.41 -1.52 -5.89
CA PHE A 71 -8.54 -0.46 -6.88
C PHE A 71 -9.31 -0.83 -8.14
N GLN A 72 -9.48 -2.11 -8.45
CA GLN A 72 -10.23 -2.54 -9.65
C GLN A 72 -11.61 -3.10 -9.29
N GLU A 73 -11.74 -3.71 -8.11
CA GLU A 73 -13.00 -4.35 -7.67
C GLU A 73 -13.68 -3.62 -6.50
N GLY A 74 -13.03 -2.62 -5.88
CA GLY A 74 -13.59 -1.87 -4.76
C GLY A 74 -13.63 -2.67 -3.44
N LYS A 75 -12.90 -3.78 -3.36
CA LYS A 75 -12.88 -4.68 -2.20
C LYS A 75 -11.74 -4.31 -1.26
N GLU A 76 -12.12 -3.86 -0.07
CA GLU A 76 -11.17 -3.36 0.92
C GLU A 76 -10.15 -4.43 1.37
N PRO A 77 -8.86 -4.09 1.52
CA PRO A 77 -7.84 -5.01 2.00
C PRO A 77 -8.13 -5.61 3.38
N ALA A 78 -7.61 -6.82 3.62
CA ALA A 78 -7.63 -7.53 4.91
C ALA A 78 -9.02 -7.85 5.52
N ILE A 79 -10.12 -7.53 4.84
CA ILE A 79 -11.48 -7.93 5.21
C ILE A 79 -12.11 -8.79 4.12
N ASP A 80 -13.14 -9.54 4.50
CA ASP A 80 -13.90 -10.35 3.54
C ASP A 80 -14.77 -9.48 2.62
N PRO A 81 -14.92 -9.85 1.33
CA PRO A 81 -14.39 -11.07 0.70
C PRO A 81 -12.94 -10.96 0.20
N SER A 82 -12.34 -9.76 0.21
CA SER A 82 -11.01 -9.48 -0.39
C SER A 82 -9.93 -10.43 0.09
N ILE A 83 -9.78 -10.58 1.42
CA ILE A 83 -8.74 -11.42 1.99
C ILE A 83 -8.94 -12.90 1.67
N SER A 84 -10.19 -13.40 1.68
CA SER A 84 -10.48 -14.79 1.30
C SER A 84 -10.11 -15.07 -0.16
N GLU A 85 -10.49 -14.19 -1.08
CA GLU A 85 -10.19 -14.35 -2.50
C GLU A 85 -8.67 -14.30 -2.78
N VAL A 86 -7.95 -13.37 -2.15
CA VAL A 86 -6.49 -13.29 -2.29
C VAL A 86 -5.80 -14.55 -1.72
N CYS A 87 -6.29 -15.08 -0.61
CA CYS A 87 -5.77 -16.33 -0.05
C CYS A 87 -6.00 -17.51 -1.00
N GLU A 88 -7.20 -17.61 -1.58
CA GLU A 88 -7.54 -18.65 -2.56
C GLU A 88 -6.64 -18.56 -3.82
N GLU A 89 -6.49 -17.36 -4.40
CA GLU A 89 -5.62 -17.10 -5.55
C GLU A 89 -4.16 -17.52 -5.32
N LEU A 90 -3.68 -17.39 -4.08
CA LEU A 90 -2.30 -17.68 -3.68
C LEU A 90 -2.12 -19.04 -3.01
N ASN A 91 -3.19 -19.83 -2.89
CA ASN A 91 -3.22 -21.11 -2.19
C ASN A 91 -2.69 -21.00 -0.74
N LEU A 92 -3.16 -19.99 -0.01
CA LEU A 92 -2.82 -19.70 1.39
C LEU A 92 -4.01 -20.03 2.31
N ASN A 93 -3.71 -20.47 3.53
CA ASN A 93 -4.73 -20.61 4.57
C ASN A 93 -4.98 -19.25 5.23
N LYS A 94 -6.18 -18.70 5.05
CA LYS A 94 -6.60 -17.39 5.58
C LYS A 94 -6.38 -17.27 7.09
N ASP A 95 -6.87 -18.25 7.85
CA ASP A 95 -6.87 -18.18 9.31
C ASP A 95 -5.44 -18.29 9.86
N GLU A 96 -4.61 -19.14 9.23
CA GLU A 96 -3.19 -19.26 9.56
C GLU A 96 -2.44 -17.94 9.31
N ILE A 97 -2.57 -17.34 8.12
CA ILE A 97 -1.82 -16.11 7.82
C ILE A 97 -2.28 -14.92 8.68
N ILE A 98 -3.58 -14.83 9.00
CA ILE A 98 -4.10 -13.78 9.89
C ILE A 98 -3.53 -13.99 11.30
N SER A 99 -3.53 -15.23 11.80
CA SER A 99 -2.99 -15.54 13.13
C SER A 99 -1.48 -15.28 13.20
N GLU A 100 -0.72 -15.74 12.21
CA GLU A 100 0.74 -15.55 12.16
C GLU A 100 1.14 -14.08 11.97
N SER A 101 0.33 -13.29 11.25
CA SER A 101 0.58 -11.85 11.08
C SER A 101 0.47 -11.06 12.39
N LYS A 102 -0.16 -11.65 13.41
CA LYS A 102 -0.29 -11.08 14.77
C LYS A 102 0.80 -11.57 15.73
N SER A 103 1.76 -12.37 15.25
CA SER A 103 2.89 -12.80 16.07
C SER A 103 3.78 -11.62 16.47
N SER A 104 4.48 -11.76 17.59
CA SER A 104 5.39 -10.73 18.12
C SER A 104 6.50 -10.37 17.14
N ASP A 105 7.00 -11.33 16.38
CA ASP A 105 8.01 -11.11 15.34
C ASP A 105 7.51 -10.15 14.24
N ILE A 106 6.27 -10.35 13.76
CA ILE A 106 5.67 -9.48 12.74
C ILE A 106 5.32 -8.11 13.32
N GLU A 107 4.82 -8.05 14.56
CA GLU A 107 4.53 -6.78 15.25
C GLU A 107 5.78 -5.92 15.45
N ASN A 108 6.87 -6.56 15.88
CA ASN A 108 8.17 -5.91 16.02
C ASN A 108 8.65 -5.39 14.67
N LYS A 109 8.56 -6.22 13.62
CA LYS A 109 8.99 -5.80 12.28
C LYS A 109 8.16 -4.64 11.73
N TYR A 110 6.85 -4.63 11.98
CA TYR A 110 5.95 -3.54 11.61
C TYR A 110 6.36 -2.22 12.30
N SER A 111 6.66 -2.29 13.59
CA SER A 111 7.13 -1.16 14.40
C SER A 111 8.51 -0.67 13.94
N GLU A 112 9.45 -1.57 13.69
CA GLU A 112 10.78 -1.28 13.16
C GLU A 112 10.73 -0.57 11.81
N ASN A 113 9.93 -1.07 10.86
CA ASN A 113 9.77 -0.44 9.55
C ASN A 113 9.22 0.99 9.69
N THR A 114 8.27 1.19 10.61
CA THR A 114 7.70 2.51 10.88
C THR A 114 8.71 3.45 11.52
N ASN A 115 9.54 2.98 12.45
CA ASN A 115 10.61 3.77 13.06
C ASN A 115 11.69 4.13 12.05
N SER A 116 12.11 3.17 11.23
CA SER A 116 13.06 3.40 10.14
C SER A 116 12.55 4.46 9.15
N ALA A 117 11.26 4.43 8.81
CA ALA A 117 10.65 5.47 7.98
C ALA A 117 10.77 6.87 8.61
N ARG A 118 10.54 6.99 9.93
CA ARG A 118 10.71 8.27 10.66
C ARG A 118 12.16 8.73 10.71
N GLU A 119 13.09 7.82 10.99
CA GLU A 119 14.54 8.11 11.02
C GLU A 119 15.03 8.61 9.66
N ASN A 120 14.49 8.03 8.57
CA ASN A 120 14.74 8.46 7.20
C ASN A 120 13.88 9.65 6.74
N LYS A 121 13.20 10.34 7.67
CA LYS A 121 12.40 11.55 7.41
C LYS A 121 11.27 11.35 6.39
N ILE A 122 10.73 10.14 6.26
CA ILE A 122 9.57 9.87 5.42
C ILE A 122 8.31 10.44 6.09
N PHE A 123 7.52 11.20 5.33
CA PHE A 123 6.28 11.83 5.81
C PHE A 123 5.07 11.58 4.90
N GLY A 124 5.22 10.82 3.81
CA GLY A 124 4.16 10.51 2.85
C GLY A 124 4.48 9.31 1.99
N SER A 125 3.52 8.88 1.17
CA SER A 125 3.63 7.72 0.29
C SER A 125 3.09 8.04 -1.11
N PRO A 126 3.73 7.51 -2.19
CA PRO A 126 5.00 6.79 -2.16
C PRO A 126 6.18 7.74 -1.88
N SER A 127 7.24 7.18 -1.32
CA SER A 127 8.53 7.86 -1.11
C SER A 127 9.65 6.92 -1.52
N PHE A 128 10.69 7.47 -2.14
CA PHE A 128 11.88 6.74 -2.58
C PHE A 128 13.10 7.34 -1.91
N ILE A 129 13.97 6.50 -1.36
CA ILE A 129 15.25 6.93 -0.80
C ILE A 129 16.36 6.29 -1.61
N VAL A 130 17.26 7.11 -2.13
CA VAL A 130 18.42 6.67 -2.90
C VAL A 130 19.67 7.24 -2.26
N LYS A 131 20.52 6.36 -1.72
CA LYS A 131 21.61 6.72 -0.81
C LYS A 131 21.01 7.43 0.42
N ASN A 132 21.21 8.74 0.55
CA ASN A 132 20.70 9.56 1.65
C ASN A 132 19.71 10.64 1.17
N GLU A 133 19.26 10.57 -0.09
CA GLU A 133 18.38 11.57 -0.70
C GLU A 133 16.93 11.05 -0.77
N LEU A 134 15.97 11.86 -0.32
CA LEU A 134 14.54 11.52 -0.26
C LEU A 134 13.79 12.18 -1.42
N PHE A 135 13.05 11.36 -2.17
CA PHE A 135 12.15 11.77 -3.25
C PHE A 135 10.72 11.40 -2.86
N TRP A 136 9.81 12.37 -2.83
CA TRP A 136 8.44 12.16 -2.37
C TRP A 136 7.44 12.41 -3.49
N GLY A 137 6.57 11.43 -3.74
CA GLY A 137 5.56 11.44 -4.81
C GLY A 137 5.87 10.47 -5.93
N ASP A 138 4.83 9.85 -6.50
CA ASP A 138 4.96 8.92 -7.64
C ASP A 138 5.49 9.62 -8.90
N ASP A 139 5.32 10.94 -9.00
CA ASP A 139 5.89 11.81 -10.04
C ASP A 139 7.40 12.09 -9.84
N ARG A 140 8.01 11.58 -8.77
CA ARG A 140 9.45 11.70 -8.47
C ARG A 140 10.24 10.40 -8.62
N MET A 141 9.58 9.32 -9.04
CA MET A 141 10.24 8.02 -9.21
C MET A 141 11.38 8.09 -10.23
N GLU A 142 11.16 8.72 -11.39
CA GLU A 142 12.16 8.84 -12.46
C GLU A 142 13.35 9.69 -12.02
N ASP A 143 13.13 10.73 -11.21
CA ASP A 143 14.19 11.55 -10.63
C ASP A 143 15.04 10.73 -9.64
N ALA A 144 14.39 9.93 -8.80
CA ALA A 144 15.07 9.02 -7.87
C ALA A 144 15.93 7.98 -8.63
N ILE A 145 15.39 7.39 -9.70
CA ILE A 145 16.13 6.44 -10.55
C ILE A 145 17.36 7.12 -11.17
N LYS A 146 17.20 8.31 -11.77
CA LYS A 146 18.33 9.07 -12.33
C LYS A 146 19.39 9.39 -11.27
N TRP A 147 18.98 9.70 -10.05
CA TRP A 147 19.89 9.98 -8.93
C TRP A 147 20.74 8.77 -8.54
N SER A 148 20.22 7.55 -8.72
CA SER A 148 20.93 6.31 -8.36
C SER A 148 22.21 6.06 -9.17
N PHE A 149 22.32 6.67 -10.36
CA PHE A 149 23.49 6.57 -11.24
C PHE A 149 24.54 7.64 -11.00
N LYS A 150 24.27 8.63 -10.14
CA LYS A 150 25.27 9.61 -9.70
C LYS A 150 26.12 9.01 -8.59
#